data_AF-A0A9D4GQB5-F1
#
_entry.id   AF-A0A9D4GQB5-F1
#
_cell.length_a   1.000
_cell.length_b   1.000
_cell.length_c   1.000
_cell.angle_alpha   90.00
_cell.angle_beta   90.00
_cell.angle_gamma   90.00
#
_symmetry.space_group_name_H-M   'P 1'
#
loop_
_entity.id
_entity.type
_entity.pdbx_description
1 polymer ?
#
loop_
_entity_poly.entity_id
_entity_poly.type
_entity_poly.pdbx_seq_one_letter_code
_entity_poly.pdbx_strand_id
1 'polypeptide(L)'
;MPGITRNEVAMICDEWKVYRVEEIENSVMYDNDDKLKRVDHFWKEVLSRKSASGNQKFPTLQKLVYSSLCLTHGNADVERSLSINKKILTSERTLLSESSH
;
A
#
# COMPACT_ATOMS: atom_id res chain seq x y z
N MET A 1 -3.22 15.12 3.29
CA MET A 1 -4.06 13.95 2.95
C MET A 1 -5.51 14.41 3.02
N PRO A 2 -6.33 14.28 1.97
CA PRO A 2 -7.76 14.54 2.10
C PRO A 2 -8.33 13.59 3.15
N GLY A 3 -8.94 14.15 4.21
CA GLY A 3 -9.50 13.35 5.30
C GLY A 3 -10.75 12.62 4.85
N ILE A 4 -10.89 11.35 5.25
CA ILE A 4 -12.12 10.57 5.03
C ILE A 4 -13.17 11.06 6.04
N THR A 5 -14.28 11.58 5.52
CA THR A 5 -15.42 12.04 6.34
C THR A 5 -16.31 10.87 6.77
N ARG A 6 -17.13 11.05 7.81
CA ARG A 6 -18.05 9.99 8.30
C ARG A 6 -19.04 9.51 7.22
N ASN A 7 -19.47 10.40 6.34
CA ASN A 7 -20.35 10.03 5.23
C ASN A 7 -19.62 9.15 4.19
N GLU A 8 -18.35 9.45 3.94
CA GLU A 8 -17.51 8.62 3.07
C GLU A 8 -17.24 7.24 3.64
N VAL A 9 -17.23 7.06 4.97
CA VAL A 9 -17.10 5.73 5.59
C VAL A 9 -18.23 4.80 5.18
N ALA A 10 -19.48 5.26 5.20
CA ALA A 10 -20.62 4.44 4.78
C ALA A 10 -20.52 4.06 3.29
N MET A 11 -20.16 5.02 2.44
CA MET A 11 -19.97 4.79 1.00
C MET A 11 -18.84 3.80 0.72
N ILE A 12 -17.72 3.89 1.46
CA ILE A 12 -16.62 2.93 1.40
C ILE A 12 -17.11 1.53 1.78
N CYS A 13 -17.88 1.40 2.86
CA CYS A 13 -18.39 0.09 3.29
C CYS A 13 -19.28 -0.54 2.21
N ASP A 14 -20.10 0.26 1.52
CA ASP A 14 -20.96 -0.25 0.45
C ASP A 14 -20.16 -0.61 -0.81
N GLU A 15 -19.22 0.25 -1.24
CA GLU A 15 -18.29 -0.06 -2.33
C GLU A 15 -17.47 -1.33 -2.04
N TRP A 16 -17.03 -1.51 -0.79
CA TRP A 16 -16.30 -2.71 -0.36
C TRP A 16 -17.13 -3.98 -0.44
N LYS A 17 -18.42 -3.93 -0.06
CA LYS A 17 -19.33 -5.07 -0.20
C LYS A 17 -19.51 -5.44 -1.67
N VAL A 18 -19.67 -4.46 -2.55
CA VAL A 18 -19.80 -4.69 -3.99
C VAL A 18 -18.53 -5.33 -4.54
N TYR A 19 -17.36 -4.76 -4.24
CA TYR A 19 -16.07 -5.32 -4.63
C TYR A 19 -15.89 -6.78 -4.18
N ARG A 20 -16.30 -7.12 -2.96
CA ARG A 20 -16.18 -8.48 -2.40
C ARG A 20 -17.04 -9.53 -3.09
N VAL A 21 -18.15 -9.13 -3.71
CA VAL A 21 -19.05 -10.04 -4.43
C VAL A 21 -18.64 -10.16 -5.89
N GLU A 22 -17.82 -9.24 -6.40
CA GLU A 22 -17.25 -9.36 -7.73
C GLU A 22 -16.19 -10.47 -7.77
N GLU A 23 -16.36 -11.37 -8.72
CA GLU A 23 -15.28 -12.30 -9.07
C GLU A 23 -14.11 -11.48 -9.62
N ILE A 24 -12.96 -11.63 -8.95
CA ILE A 24 -11.72 -11.04 -9.41
C ILE A 24 -11.05 -12.06 -10.31
N GLU A 25 -10.93 -11.72 -11.59
CA GLU A 25 -10.22 -12.55 -12.55
C GLU A 25 -8.79 -12.83 -12.08
N ASN A 26 -8.33 -14.08 -12.27
CA ASN A 26 -6.96 -14.47 -11.93
C ASN A 26 -5.91 -13.59 -12.63
N SER A 27 -6.21 -13.10 -13.83
CA SER A 27 -5.38 -12.15 -14.59
C SER A 27 -5.07 -10.86 -13.82
N VAL A 28 -5.91 -10.46 -12.85
CA VAL A 28 -5.70 -9.29 -12.00
C VAL A 28 -4.77 -9.61 -10.84
N MET A 29 -4.81 -10.85 -10.34
CA MET A 29 -4.03 -11.30 -9.19
C MET A 29 -2.60 -11.73 -9.56
N TYR A 30 -2.46 -12.38 -10.71
CA TYR A 30 -1.21 -12.99 -11.15
C TYR A 30 -0.64 -12.28 -12.38
N ASP A 31 0.68 -12.19 -12.47
CA ASP A 31 1.38 -11.72 -13.67
C ASP A 31 1.49 -12.84 -14.72
N ASN A 32 2.15 -12.56 -15.85
CA ASN A 32 2.33 -13.53 -16.93
C ASN A 32 3.20 -14.75 -16.53
N ASP A 33 3.93 -14.66 -15.42
CA ASP A 33 4.78 -15.73 -14.86
C ASP A 33 4.06 -16.48 -13.72
N ASP A 34 2.74 -16.31 -13.57
CA ASP A 34 1.90 -16.88 -12.50
C ASP A 34 2.32 -16.45 -11.07
N LYS A 35 3.00 -15.31 -10.96
CA LYS A 35 3.38 -14.73 -9.67
C LYS A 35 2.36 -13.69 -9.23
N LEU A 36 2.13 -13.61 -7.92
CA LEU A 36 1.27 -12.59 -7.35
C LEU A 36 1.79 -11.19 -7.70
N LYS A 37 0.93 -10.37 -8.30
CA LYS A 37 1.25 -8.97 -8.59
C LYS A 37 1.49 -8.21 -7.28
N ARG A 38 2.35 -7.19 -7.36
CA ARG A 38 2.51 -6.24 -6.26
C ARG A 38 1.16 -5.62 -5.91
N VAL A 39 0.93 -5.42 -4.60
CA VAL A 39 -0.34 -4.91 -4.06
C VAL A 39 -0.76 -3.57 -4.67
N ASP A 40 0.19 -2.68 -5.00
CA ASP A 40 -0.09 -1.41 -5.65
C ASP A 40 -0.56 -1.55 -7.11
N HIS A 41 0.01 -2.50 -7.85
CA HIS A 41 -0.41 -2.82 -9.22
C HIS A 41 -1.80 -3.48 -9.23
N PHE A 42 -2.03 -4.42 -8.31
CA PHE A 42 -3.33 -5.06 -8.12
C PHE A 42 -4.43 -4.02 -7.90
N TRP A 43 -4.26 -3.15 -6.89
CA TRP A 43 -5.26 -2.14 -6.59
C TRP A 43 -5.42 -1.10 -7.70
N LYS A 44 -4.36 -0.77 -8.43
CA LYS A 44 -4.46 0.10 -9.60
C LYS A 44 -5.38 -0.47 -10.67
N GLU A 45 -5.33 -1.78 -10.90
CA GLU A 45 -6.17 -2.47 -11.88
C GLU A 45 -7.62 -2.64 -11.40
N VAL A 46 -7.83 -2.95 -10.13
CA VAL A 46 -9.17 -3.00 -9.52
C VAL A 46 -9.84 -1.63 -9.56
N LEU A 47 -9.12 -0.56 -9.21
CA LEU A 47 -9.65 0.80 -9.10
C LEU A 47 -9.75 1.54 -10.44
N SER A 48 -9.11 1.03 -11.51
CA SER A 48 -9.25 1.57 -12.87
C SER A 48 -10.54 1.10 -13.56
N ARG A 49 -11.23 0.10 -12.99
CA ARG A 49 -12.51 -0.40 -13.50
C ARG A 49 -13.54 0.72 -13.53
N LYS A 50 -14.27 0.79 -14.64
CA LYS A 50 -15.37 1.73 -14.87
C LYS A 50 -16.70 1.01 -14.74
N SER A 51 -17.70 1.73 -14.24
CA SER A 51 -19.09 1.32 -14.29
C SER A 51 -19.61 1.36 -15.73
N ALA A 52 -20.79 0.77 -15.98
CA ALA A 52 -21.46 0.81 -17.28
C ALA A 52 -21.69 2.24 -17.80
N SER A 53 -21.79 3.22 -16.89
CA SER A 53 -21.92 4.64 -17.20
C SER A 53 -20.58 5.34 -17.52
N GLY A 54 -19.45 4.62 -17.55
CA GLY A 54 -18.12 5.17 -17.82
C GLY A 54 -17.44 5.87 -16.63
N ASN A 55 -18.16 6.06 -15.53
CA ASN A 55 -17.62 6.60 -14.28
C ASN A 55 -16.76 5.58 -13.54
N GLN A 56 -15.82 6.06 -12.72
CA GLN A 56 -15.04 5.18 -11.86
C GLN A 56 -15.94 4.36 -10.94
N LYS A 57 -15.68 3.06 -10.84
CA LYS A 57 -16.56 2.12 -10.13
C LYS A 57 -16.48 2.25 -8.61
N PHE A 58 -15.30 2.56 -8.10
CA PHE A 58 -15.01 2.61 -6.66
C PHE A 58 -14.29 3.91 -6.25
N PRO A 59 -14.93 5.09 -6.44
CA PRO A 59 -14.27 6.39 -6.23
C PRO A 59 -13.98 6.67 -4.75
N THR A 60 -14.80 6.19 -3.82
CA THR A 60 -14.63 6.48 -2.39
C THR A 60 -13.66 5.49 -1.75
N LEU A 61 -13.74 4.22 -2.13
CA LEU A 61 -12.83 3.15 -1.73
C LEU A 61 -11.41 3.42 -2.21
N GLN A 62 -11.22 4.01 -3.40
CA GLN A 62 -9.90 4.42 -3.88
C GLN A 62 -9.16 5.31 -2.88
N LYS A 63 -9.84 6.27 -2.26
CA LYS A 63 -9.23 7.19 -1.28
C LYS A 63 -8.71 6.42 -0.06
N LEU A 64 -9.47 5.43 0.41
CA LEU A 64 -9.05 4.57 1.53
C LEU A 64 -7.85 3.71 1.13
N VAL A 65 -7.92 3.04 -0.01
CA VAL A 65 -6.85 2.16 -0.49
C VAL A 65 -5.53 2.91 -0.65
N TYR A 66 -5.54 4.09 -1.28
CA TYR A 66 -4.34 4.90 -1.42
C TYR A 66 -3.80 5.38 -0.08
N SER A 67 -4.68 5.81 0.83
CA SER A 67 -4.26 6.21 2.18
C SER A 67 -3.58 5.04 2.90
N SER A 68 -4.16 3.84 2.84
CA SER A 68 -3.60 2.63 3.45
C SER A 68 -2.26 2.21 2.84
N LEU A 69 -2.13 2.25 1.51
CA LEU A 69 -0.87 1.92 0.82
C LEU A 69 0.23 2.93 1.18
N CYS A 70 -0.10 4.23 1.24
CA CYS A 70 0.85 5.26 1.64
C CYS A 70 1.27 5.14 3.11
N LEU A 71 0.35 4.76 4.02
CA LEU A 71 0.66 4.53 5.43
C LEU A 71 1.66 3.38 5.64
N THR A 72 1.51 2.29 4.89
CA THR A 72 2.44 1.14 4.99
C THR A 72 3.85 1.47 4.48
N HIS A 73 3.97 2.34 3.48
CA HIS A 73 5.28 2.81 3.00
C HIS A 73 5.97 3.75 3.99
N GLY A 74 5.22 4.63 4.67
CA GLY A 74 5.77 5.57 5.65
C GLY A 74 6.50 4.90 6.82
N ASN A 75 6.00 3.76 7.32
CA ASN A 75 6.67 3.05 8.41
C ASN A 75 7.84 2.18 7.94
N ALA A 76 7.72 1.48 6.81
CA ALA A 76 8.78 0.61 6.31
C ALA A 76 10.05 1.38 5.89
N ASP A 77 9.89 2.56 5.29
CA ASP A 77 11.03 3.40 4.88
C ASP A 77 11.73 4.06 6.08
N VAL A 78 10.97 4.41 7.14
CA VAL A 78 11.53 4.91 8.40
C VAL A 78 12.30 3.80 9.12
N GLU A 79 11.79 2.57 9.19
CA GLU A 79 12.54 1.45 9.77
C GLU A 79 13.81 1.12 8.98
N ARG A 80 13.75 1.19 7.64
CA ARG A 80 14.93 0.98 6.79
C ARG A 80 15.99 2.05 7.02
N SER A 81 15.61 3.33 7.07
CA SER A 81 16.54 4.44 7.34
C SER A 81 17.10 4.40 8.76
N LEU A 82 16.30 4.03 9.76
CA LEU A 82 16.77 3.79 11.13
C LEU A 82 17.72 2.59 11.22
N SER A 83 17.50 1.52 10.46
CA SER A 83 18.38 0.35 10.43
C SER A 83 19.73 0.67 9.76
N ILE A 84 19.71 1.43 8.66
CA ILE A 84 20.92 1.97 8.03
C ILE A 84 21.69 2.86 9.00
N ASN A 85 20.99 3.76 9.72
CA ASN A 85 21.61 4.63 10.71
C ASN A 85 22.14 3.87 11.93
N LYS A 86 21.44 2.84 12.41
CA LYS A 86 21.94 1.95 13.47
C LYS A 86 23.24 1.29 13.06
N LYS A 87 23.35 0.80 11.81
CA LYS A 87 24.57 0.19 11.27
C LYS A 87 25.72 1.18 11.24
N ILE A 88 25.49 2.43 10.82
CA ILE A 88 26.53 3.47 10.80
C ILE A 88 26.96 3.86 12.22
N LEU A 89 26.01 4.07 13.13
CA LEU A 89 26.26 4.47 14.53
C LEU A 89 26.95 3.37 15.35
N THR A 90 26.67 2.08 15.09
CA THR A 90 27.39 0.98 15.75
C THR A 90 28.73 0.67 15.09
N SER A 91 28.90 0.88 13.78
CA SER A 91 30.20 0.75 13.13
C SER A 91 31.21 1.80 13.61
N GLU A 92 30.79 3.06 13.81
CA GLU A 92 31.68 4.10 14.35
C GLU A 92 32.07 3.83 15.82
N ARG A 93 31.17 3.21 16.58
CA ARG A 93 31.41 2.85 17.99
C ARG A 93 32.30 1.59 18.14
N THR A 94 32.41 0.75 17.12
CA THR A 94 33.28 -0.44 17.12
C THR A 94 34.73 -0.10 16.73
N LEU A 95 34.96 0.99 15.99
CA LEU A 95 36.33 1.43 15.62
C LEU A 95 37.06 2.16 16.76
N LEU A 96 36.34 2.66 17.78
CA LEU A 96 36.92 3.39 18.91
C LEU A 96 37.30 2.49 20.11
N SER A 97 37.06 1.17 20.04
CA SER A 97 37.43 0.22 21.11
C SER A 97 38.70 -0.60 20.83
N GLU A 98 39.33 -0.45 19.66
CA GLU A 98 40.46 -1.29 19.23
C GLU A 98 41.82 -0.55 19.19
N SER A 99 41.97 0.53 19.96
CA SER A 99 43.25 1.24 20.09
C SER A 99 43.55 1.65 21.54
N SER A 100 43.61 0.69 22.44
CA SER A 100 44.36 0.75 23.71
C SER A 100 44.38 -0.63 24.37
N HIS A 101 45.35 -1.49 24.04
CA HIS A 101 46.36 -2.05 24.95
C HIS A 101 47.27 -3.09 24.28
#